data_AF-A0A8B6CC48-F1
#
_entry.id   AF-A0A8B6CC48-F1
#
_cell.length_a   1.000
_cell.length_b   1.000
_cell.length_c   1.000
_cell.angle_alpha   90.00
_cell.angle_beta   90.00
_cell.angle_gamma   90.00
#
_symmetry.space_group_name_H-M   'P 1'
#
loop_
_entity.id
_entity.type
_entity.pdbx_description
1 polymer ?
#
loop_
_entity_poly.entity_id
_entity_poly.type
_entity_poly.pdbx_seq_one_letter_code
_entity_poly.pdbx_strand_id
1 'polypeptide(L)'
;MTQYIQVSEDEHDEPIEIPSETDGTLLLSTLAAQYPGACGLKYRNPSTGNFRGVRLSEGLLYPPDNQWGDHVYIVVFPKDNKRKGEEQTENLQQKTVKLRKSGS
;
A
#
# COMPACT_ATOMS: atom_id res chain seq x y z
N MET A 1 7.47 -10.79 12.34
CA MET A 1 8.21 -11.69 11.43
C MET A 1 7.97 -11.19 10.03
N THR A 2 8.98 -11.12 9.18
CA THR A 2 8.81 -10.78 7.76
C THR A 2 8.13 -11.95 7.06
N GLN A 3 7.03 -11.70 6.37
CA GLN A 3 6.32 -12.69 5.54
C GLN A 3 6.66 -12.45 4.06
N TYR A 4 6.56 -13.49 3.24
CA TYR A 4 6.67 -13.36 1.79
C TYR A 4 5.28 -13.33 1.18
N ILE A 5 5.07 -12.41 0.24
CA ILE A 5 3.82 -12.27 -0.49
C ILE A 5 4.06 -12.69 -1.93
N GLN A 6 3.22 -13.58 -2.43
CA GLN A 6 3.23 -13.98 -3.83
C GLN A 6 2.53 -12.91 -4.67
N VAL A 7 3.27 -12.28 -5.56
CA VAL A 7 2.79 -11.21 -6.43
C VAL A 7 3.01 -11.59 -7.88
N SER A 8 2.04 -11.36 -8.75
CA SER A 8 2.14 -11.60 -10.19
C SER A 8 1.54 -10.43 -10.97
N GLU A 9 1.95 -10.27 -12.23
CA GLU A 9 1.32 -9.32 -13.17
C GLU A 9 -0.02 -9.85 -13.69
N ASP A 10 -0.11 -11.18 -13.89
CA ASP A 10 -1.22 -11.84 -14.56
C ASP A 10 -1.61 -13.15 -13.85
N GLU A 11 -2.85 -13.62 -14.04
CA GLU A 11 -3.31 -14.90 -13.47
C GLU A 11 -2.56 -16.10 -14.09
N HIS A 12 -1.90 -15.92 -15.23
CA HIS A 12 -1.18 -16.96 -15.96
C HIS A 12 0.35 -16.92 -15.78
N ASP A 13 0.88 -15.91 -15.09
CA ASP A 13 2.33 -15.71 -14.92
C ASP A 13 2.83 -16.23 -13.56
N GLU A 14 4.11 -16.61 -13.51
CA GLU A 14 4.73 -17.16 -12.30
C GLU A 14 4.84 -16.07 -11.22
N PRO A 15 4.23 -16.27 -10.03
CA PRO A 15 4.28 -15.27 -8.98
C PRO A 15 5.70 -15.16 -8.40
N ILE A 16 6.13 -13.92 -8.14
CA ILE A 16 7.35 -13.60 -7.42
C ILE A 16 7.06 -13.39 -5.93
N GLU A 17 7.94 -13.89 -5.07
CA GLU A 17 7.86 -13.68 -3.63
C GLU A 17 8.51 -12.36 -3.22
N ILE A 18 7.69 -11.42 -2.74
CA ILE A 18 8.14 -10.11 -2.25
C ILE A 18 8.18 -10.14 -0.72
N PRO A 19 9.27 -9.69 -0.07
CA PRO A 19 9.31 -9.58 1.39
C PRO A 19 8.43 -8.43 1.90
N SER A 20 7.67 -8.70 2.97
CA SER A 20 6.98 -7.68 3.78
C SER A 20 7.86 -7.13 4.89
N GLU A 21 7.44 -5.98 5.39
CA GLU A 21 7.99 -5.35 6.58
C GLU A 21 7.70 -6.16 7.84
N THR A 22 8.41 -5.82 8.92
CA THR A 22 8.27 -6.48 10.22
C THR A 22 6.88 -6.30 10.87
N ASP A 23 6.18 -5.23 10.49
CA ASP A 23 4.79 -4.92 10.90
C ASP A 23 3.74 -5.71 10.10
N GLY A 24 4.16 -6.44 9.06
CA GLY A 24 3.28 -7.19 8.17
C GLY A 24 2.72 -6.36 7.02
N THR A 25 3.04 -5.07 6.93
CA THR A 25 2.76 -4.24 5.75
C THR A 25 3.76 -4.51 4.62
N LEU A 26 3.39 -4.19 3.38
CA LEU A 26 4.27 -4.30 2.22
C LEU A 26 4.52 -2.90 1.64
N LEU A 27 5.79 -2.55 1.44
CA LEU A 27 6.16 -1.27 0.85
C LEU A 27 5.88 -1.25 -0.65
N LEU A 28 5.19 -0.21 -1.12
CA LEU A 28 4.97 0.05 -2.54
C LEU A 28 6.29 0.21 -3.29
N SER A 29 7.34 0.74 -2.65
CA SER A 29 8.67 0.84 -3.24
C SER A 29 9.29 -0.53 -3.52
N THR A 30 9.14 -1.49 -2.61
CA THR A 30 9.60 -2.88 -2.79
C THR A 30 8.83 -3.54 -3.93
N LEU A 31 7.52 -3.31 -4.01
CA LEU A 31 6.71 -3.77 -5.13
C LEU A 31 7.17 -3.15 -6.45
N ALA A 32 7.37 -1.83 -6.47
CA ALA A 32 7.79 -1.08 -7.63
C ALA A 32 9.21 -1.44 -8.12
N ALA A 33 10.05 -2.01 -7.24
CA ALA A 33 11.38 -2.50 -7.60
C ALA A 33 11.32 -3.71 -8.55
N GLN A 34 10.28 -4.55 -8.43
CA GLN A 34 10.04 -5.67 -9.35
C GLN A 34 9.08 -5.28 -10.48
N TYR A 35 8.04 -4.50 -10.14
CA TYR A 35 7.00 -4.06 -11.07
C TYR A 35 6.99 -2.54 -11.21
N PRO A 36 7.82 -1.98 -12.11
CA PRO A 36 7.91 -0.53 -12.27
C PRO A 36 6.57 0.06 -12.67
N GLY A 37 6.10 1.07 -11.92
CA GLY A 37 4.80 1.71 -12.15
C GLY A 37 3.63 1.07 -11.43
N ALA A 38 3.84 0.05 -10.60
CA ALA A 38 2.82 -0.48 -9.70
C ALA A 38 2.25 0.64 -8.81
N CYS A 39 0.92 0.74 -8.73
CA CYS A 39 0.24 1.68 -7.84
C CYS A 39 -0.69 1.00 -6.84
N GLY A 40 -0.79 -0.33 -6.86
CA GLY A 40 -1.63 -1.07 -5.93
C GLY A 40 -1.54 -2.57 -6.13
N LEU A 41 -2.26 -3.29 -5.27
CA LEU A 41 -2.42 -4.74 -5.32
C LEU A 41 -3.89 -5.11 -5.22
N LYS A 42 -4.26 -6.19 -5.89
CA LYS A 42 -5.56 -6.86 -5.75
C LYS A 42 -5.32 -8.36 -5.67
N TYR A 43 -6.20 -9.14 -5.09
CA TYR A 43 -6.13 -10.61 -5.12
C TYR A 43 -7.51 -11.18 -5.45
N ARG A 44 -7.54 -12.41 -5.95
CA ARG A 44 -8.79 -13.10 -6.21
C ARG A 44 -9.19 -13.90 -4.98
N ASN A 45 -10.39 -13.66 -4.47
CA ASN A 45 -10.89 -14.43 -3.34
C ASN A 45 -11.32 -15.84 -3.82
N PRO A 46 -10.69 -16.93 -3.36
CA PRO A 46 -11.06 -18.28 -3.78
C PRO A 46 -12.51 -18.65 -3.39
N SER A 47 -13.03 -18.07 -2.31
CA SER A 47 -14.38 -18.39 -1.80
C SER A 47 -15.50 -17.71 -2.60
N THR A 48 -15.28 -16.48 -3.09
CA THR A 48 -16.31 -15.70 -3.79
C THR A 48 -16.01 -15.50 -5.28
N GLY A 49 -14.82 -15.87 -5.75
CA GLY A 49 -14.35 -15.67 -7.12
C GLY A 49 -14.10 -14.21 -7.51
N ASN A 50 -14.37 -13.26 -6.61
CA ASN A 50 -14.28 -11.83 -6.87
C ASN A 50 -12.89 -11.27 -6.55
N PHE A 51 -12.51 -10.19 -7.24
CA PHE A 51 -11.30 -9.45 -6.92
C PHE A 51 -11.48 -8.58 -5.67
N ARG A 52 -10.53 -8.66 -4.74
CA ARG A 52 -10.44 -7.81 -3.56
C ARG A 52 -9.21 -6.92 -3.67
N GLY A 53 -9.41 -5.62 -3.48
CA GLY A 53 -8.31 -4.65 -3.43
C GLY A 53 -7.59 -4.69 -2.09
N VAL A 54 -6.28 -4.46 -2.11
CA VAL A 54 -5.46 -4.27 -0.92
C VAL A 54 -5.48 -2.80 -0.54
N ARG A 55 -5.55 -2.51 0.76
CA ARG A 55 -5.53 -1.13 1.25
C ARG A 55 -4.14 -0.54 1.09
N LEU A 56 -4.03 0.58 0.38
CA LEU A 56 -2.81 1.37 0.25
C LEU A 56 -2.96 2.65 1.07
N SER A 57 -1.98 2.96 1.93
CA SER A 57 -1.91 4.22 2.68
C SER A 57 -0.45 4.64 2.83
N GLU A 58 -0.11 5.87 2.44
CA GLU A 58 1.26 6.43 2.54
C GLU A 58 2.35 5.55 1.90
N GLY A 59 2.02 4.86 0.79
CA GLY A 59 2.96 3.94 0.13
C GLY A 59 3.12 2.59 0.85
N LEU A 60 2.33 2.31 1.87
CA LEU A 60 2.26 1.02 2.57
C LEU A 60 0.97 0.29 2.20
N LEU A 61 1.13 -0.97 1.78
CA LEU A 61 0.04 -1.89 1.51
C LEU A 61 -0.23 -2.71 2.76
N TYR A 62 -1.49 -2.72 3.21
CA TYR A 62 -1.92 -3.39 4.42
C TYR A 62 -2.57 -4.73 4.09
N PRO A 63 -2.15 -5.82 4.76
CA PRO A 63 -2.73 -7.13 4.52
C PRO A 63 -4.22 -7.16 4.88
N PRO A 64 -5.04 -7.91 4.12
CA PRO A 64 -6.40 -8.22 4.54
C PRO A 64 -6.36 -9.07 5.83
N ASP A 65 -7.27 -8.83 6.77
CA ASP A 65 -7.37 -9.64 8.01
C ASP A 65 -6.03 -9.81 8.78
N ASN A 66 -5.17 -8.79 8.71
CA ASN A 66 -3.82 -8.73 9.30
C ASN A 66 -2.79 -9.74 8.76
N GLN A 67 -3.11 -10.52 7.71
CA GLN A 67 -2.19 -11.50 7.10
C GLN A 67 -2.36 -11.59 5.57
N TRP A 68 -1.25 -11.73 4.84
CA TRP A 68 -1.31 -11.89 3.38
C TRP A 68 -1.84 -13.26 2.95
N GLY A 69 -1.64 -14.28 3.79
CA GLY A 69 -2.07 -15.65 3.48
C GLY A 69 -1.33 -16.24 2.28
N ASP A 70 -1.85 -17.35 1.78
CA ASP A 70 -1.30 -18.13 0.64
C ASP A 70 -2.03 -17.75 -0.67
N HIS A 71 -2.24 -16.45 -0.88
CA HIS A 71 -2.96 -15.93 -2.03
C HIS A 71 -2.00 -15.27 -3.01
N VAL A 72 -2.26 -15.47 -4.30
CA VAL A 72 -1.55 -14.76 -5.37
C VAL A 72 -2.18 -13.38 -5.54
N TYR A 73 -1.36 -12.36 -5.29
CA TYR A 73 -1.71 -10.96 -5.49
C TYR A 73 -1.34 -10.53 -6.90
N ILE A 74 -2.20 -9.75 -7.52
CA ILE A 74 -2.04 -9.21 -8.86
C ILE A 74 -1.72 -7.72 -8.75
N VAL A 75 -0.66 -7.30 -9.44
CA VAL A 75 -0.25 -5.90 -9.51
C VAL A 75 -1.29 -5.07 -10.23
N VAL A 76 -1.58 -3.89 -9.69
CA VAL A 76 -2.44 -2.90 -10.33
C VAL A 76 -1.57 -1.75 -10.80
N PHE A 77 -1.58 -1.55 -12.12
CA PHE A 77 -0.95 -0.42 -12.76
C PHE A 77 -1.97 0.71 -12.97
N PRO A 78 -1.54 1.98 -12.87
CA PRO A 78 -2.39 3.10 -13.22
C PRO A 78 -2.69 3.04 -14.72
N LYS A 79 -3.94 2.74 -15.07
CA LYS A 79 -4.45 3.12 -16.40
C LYS A 79 -4.50 4.64 -16.41
N ASP A 80 -4.05 5.30 -17.47
CA ASP A 80 -4.00 6.76 -17.61
C ASP A 80 -5.35 7.41 -17.23
N ASN A 81 -5.50 7.68 -15.95
CA ASN A 81 -6.71 8.24 -15.37
C ASN A 81 -6.21 9.24 -14.35
N LYS A 82 -5.87 10.41 -14.89
CA LYS A 82 -5.60 11.69 -14.25
C LYS A 82 -6.56 11.96 -13.07
N ARG A 83 -6.31 11.38 -11.90
CA ARG A 83 -7.03 11.69 -10.66
C ARG A 83 -6.05 11.69 -9.48
N LYS A 84 -6.01 12.86 -8.86
CA LYS A 84 -5.13 13.34 -7.80
C LYS A 84 -5.10 12.38 -6.60
N GLY A 85 -3.92 11.90 -6.22
CA GLY A 85 -3.63 11.49 -4.85
C GLY A 85 -2.90 12.66 -4.20
N GLU A 86 -3.65 13.52 -3.51
CA GLU A 86 -3.10 14.70 -2.86
C GLU A 86 -2.11 14.29 -1.76
N GLU A 87 -0.89 14.75 -1.94
CA GLU A 87 0.17 14.87 -0.94
C GLU A 87 -0.37 15.74 0.22
N GLN A 88 -0.85 15.10 1.28
CA GLN A 88 -1.16 15.77 2.56
C GLN A 88 -0.72 14.88 3.71
N THR A 89 0.59 14.75 3.88
CA THR A 89 1.16 14.45 5.20
C THR A 89 2.18 15.53 5.53
N GLU A 90 2.20 15.92 6.80
CA GLU A 90 3.12 16.85 7.47
C GLU A 90 2.71 18.34 7.49
N ASN A 91 1.92 18.73 8.50
CA ASN A 91 2.40 19.65 9.55
C ASN A 91 1.40 19.77 10.73
N LEU A 92 1.14 18.67 11.45
CA LEU A 92 0.69 18.78 12.85
C LEU A 92 1.95 18.76 13.71
N GLN A 93 2.45 19.92 14.16
CA GLN A 93 3.15 20.13 15.45
C GLN A 93 4.09 21.34 15.40
N GLN A 94 3.61 22.58 15.51
CA GLN A 94 4.44 23.66 16.06
C GLN A 94 3.66 24.62 16.98
N LYS A 95 3.69 24.26 18.27
CA LYS A 95 3.91 25.14 19.44
C LYS A 95 2.80 26.10 19.89
N THR A 96 2.07 25.61 20.89
CA THR A 96 1.82 26.30 22.17
C THR A 96 2.98 27.25 22.58
N VAL A 97 2.61 28.39 23.19
CA VAL A 97 3.41 29.33 24.02
C VAL A 97 3.58 30.76 23.46
N LYS A 98 2.90 31.71 24.12
CA LYS A 98 3.15 33.17 24.30
C LYS A 98 2.72 34.15 23.19
N LEU A 99 1.73 34.99 23.51
CA LEU A 99 1.98 36.43 23.74
C LEU A 99 0.84 37.09 24.52
N ARG A 100 1.04 37.31 25.82
CA ARG A 100 0.37 38.37 26.58
C ARG A 100 0.90 39.71 26.06
N LYS A 101 0.02 40.62 25.64
CA LYS A 101 0.06 42.08 25.89
C LYS A 101 -0.97 42.78 25.00
N SER A 102 -2.17 43.03 25.54
CA SER A 102 -3.05 44.11 25.08
C SER A 102 -2.75 45.32 25.97
N GLY A 103 -2.18 46.35 25.37
CA GLY A 103 -1.85 47.61 26.01
C GLY A 103 -3.09 48.36 26.48
N SER A 104 -2.89 49.13 27.56
CA SER A 104 -3.73 50.23 28.02
C SER A 104 -3.85 51.34 26.98
#